data_AF-H2QU07-F1
#
_entry.id   AF-H2QU07-F1
#
_cell.length_a   1.000
_cell.length_b   1.000
_cell.length_c   1.000
_cell.angle_alpha   90.00
_cell.angle_beta   90.00
_cell.angle_gamma   90.00
#
_symmetry.space_group_name_H-M   'P 1'
#
loop_
_entity.id
_entity.type
_entity.pdbx_description
1 polymer ?
#
loop_
_entity_poly.entity_id
_entity_poly.type
_entity_poly.pdbx_seq_one_letter_code
_entity_poly.pdbx_strand_id
1 'polypeptide(L)'
;MSTPGHVVLLPEEQGTNSSDTDTSHHRAFRVNANVFSWSLQASHRTCSTLQELVMLLEWWSGTECTIFTDPRAYLKYGKENAIVVLNHKFEIDFLCGWSLSERFGLLGGSKVLAKKELAYVPIIGWMWYFTEMVFCSRKWEQDRKTVAASLQHLRDYPEKYFFLIHCEGTRFTEKKHEISMQVARAKGLPRLKHHLLPRTKGFAITVRSLRNFQLYMTVHSISEIMKIQHCWES
;
A
#
# COMPACT_ATOMS: atom_id res chain seq x y z
N MET A 1 -22.92 11.33 19.89
CA MET A 1 -22.61 9.90 19.66
C MET A 1 -22.84 9.64 18.18
N SER A 2 -21.80 9.73 17.36
CA SER A 2 -21.86 9.51 15.91
C SER A 2 -21.43 8.09 15.58
N THR A 3 -22.22 7.43 14.74
CA THR A 3 -21.99 6.07 14.23
C THR A 3 -20.71 6.00 13.39
N PRO A 4 -19.88 4.94 13.53
CA PRO A 4 -18.77 4.67 12.63
C PRO A 4 -19.28 4.48 11.20
N GLY A 5 -18.46 4.81 10.20
CA GLY A 5 -18.81 4.68 8.78
C GLY A 5 -19.51 3.36 8.45
N HIS A 6 -20.61 3.44 7.71
CA HIS A 6 -21.39 2.28 7.31
C HIS A 6 -20.55 1.35 6.43
N VAL A 7 -20.17 0.19 6.97
CA VAL A 7 -19.70 -0.94 6.18
C VAL A 7 -20.91 -1.50 5.43
N VAL A 8 -21.01 -1.21 4.14
CA VAL A 8 -22.05 -1.79 3.29
C VAL A 8 -21.55 -3.15 2.80
N LEU A 9 -22.04 -4.22 3.41
CA LEU A 9 -21.92 -5.58 2.87
C LEU A 9 -22.87 -5.68 1.66
N LEU A 10 -22.35 -5.59 0.44
CA LEU A 10 -23.16 -5.83 -0.75
C LEU A 10 -23.45 -7.34 -0.88
N PRO A 11 -24.68 -7.73 -1.31
CA PRO A 11 -24.99 -9.12 -1.60
C PRO A 11 -24.14 -9.67 -2.74
N GLU A 12 -23.94 -10.98 -2.71
CA GLU A 12 -23.20 -11.81 -3.67
C GLU A 12 -23.72 -11.59 -5.11
N GLU A 13 -22.89 -11.11 -6.05
CA GLU A 13 -23.24 -11.22 -7.47
C GLU A 13 -23.07 -12.68 -7.90
N GLN A 14 -24.19 -13.33 -8.20
CA GLN A 14 -24.20 -14.66 -8.80
C GLN A 14 -23.71 -14.56 -10.25
N GLY A 15 -22.40 -14.75 -10.45
CA GLY A 15 -21.80 -14.95 -11.76
C GLY A 15 -22.18 -16.31 -12.34
N THR A 16 -22.71 -16.30 -13.56
CA THR A 16 -23.15 -17.46 -14.35
C THR A 16 -22.04 -18.50 -14.58
N ASN A 17 -22.42 -19.78 -14.45
CA ASN A 17 -21.60 -20.99 -14.64
C ASN A 17 -20.67 -20.93 -15.86
N SER A 18 -19.36 -21.02 -15.63
CA SER A 18 -18.43 -21.70 -16.53
C SER A 18 -17.34 -22.40 -15.73
N SER A 19 -17.06 -23.63 -16.12
CA SER A 19 -16.25 -24.63 -15.42
C SER A 19 -14.77 -24.31 -15.48
N ASP A 20 -14.18 -23.86 -14.37
CA ASP A 20 -12.75 -23.99 -14.10
C ASP A 20 -12.58 -24.33 -12.62
N THR A 21 -12.15 -25.57 -12.36
CA THR A 21 -11.94 -26.12 -11.02
C THR A 21 -10.59 -25.67 -10.47
N ASP A 22 -10.53 -24.44 -9.95
CA ASP A 22 -9.55 -24.04 -8.93
C ASP A 22 -10.02 -22.77 -8.21
N THR A 23 -10.83 -22.92 -7.17
CA THR A 23 -11.29 -21.78 -6.37
C THR A 23 -11.27 -22.12 -4.88
N SER A 24 -10.15 -21.83 -4.21
CA SER A 24 -10.21 -21.38 -2.83
C SER A 24 -11.03 -20.08 -2.81
N HIS A 25 -12.35 -20.20 -2.58
CA HIS A 25 -13.28 -19.08 -2.44
C HIS A 25 -12.86 -18.18 -1.27
N HIS A 26 -11.92 -17.27 -1.51
CA HIS A 26 -11.66 -16.16 -0.62
C HIS A 26 -12.89 -15.25 -0.66
N ARG A 27 -13.70 -15.27 0.40
CA ARG A 27 -14.79 -14.31 0.59
C ARG A 27 -14.19 -12.91 0.70
N ALA A 28 -14.06 -12.25 -0.44
CA ALA A 28 -13.60 -10.88 -0.53
C ALA A 28 -14.83 -9.97 -0.50
N PHE A 29 -14.94 -9.14 0.54
CA PHE A 29 -16.00 -8.13 0.62
C PHE A 29 -15.43 -6.78 0.26
N ARG A 30 -16.24 -5.98 -0.45
CA ARG A 30 -15.94 -4.60 -0.82
C ARG A 30 -16.19 -3.69 0.37
N VAL A 31 -15.15 -2.99 0.83
CA VAL A 31 -15.32 -1.87 1.75
C VAL A 31 -15.37 -0.58 0.93
N ASN A 32 -16.58 -0.14 0.60
CA ASN A 32 -16.81 1.19 0.04
C ASN A 32 -16.91 2.20 1.17
N ALA A 33 -15.89 3.03 1.29
CA ALA A 33 -15.94 4.23 2.08
C ALA A 33 -15.44 5.36 1.19
N ASN A 34 -16.32 6.27 0.81
CA ASN A 34 -15.88 7.63 0.50
C ASN A 34 -15.43 8.20 1.86
N VAL A 35 -14.12 8.27 2.07
CA VAL A 35 -13.55 8.61 3.39
C VAL A 35 -13.67 10.10 3.68
N PHE A 36 -13.99 10.91 2.67
CA PHE A 36 -14.21 12.35 2.81
C PHE A 36 -15.59 12.68 3.42
N SER A 37 -15.82 12.18 4.63
CA SER A 37 -16.82 12.73 5.55
C SER A 37 -16.12 13.79 6.38
N TRP A 38 -16.64 15.02 6.37
CA TRP A 38 -16.16 16.19 7.13
C TRP A 38 -16.17 16.03 8.67
N SER A 39 -16.23 14.81 9.21
CA SER A 39 -16.11 14.60 10.64
C SER A 39 -14.64 14.69 11.05
N LEU A 40 -14.28 15.85 11.61
CA LEU A 40 -13.21 16.01 12.59
C LEU A 40 -13.07 14.74 13.45
N GLN A 41 -12.13 13.87 13.13
CA GLN A 41 -11.50 13.02 14.14
C GLN A 41 -10.15 13.65 14.44
N ALA A 42 -10.27 14.75 15.19
CA ALA A 42 -9.23 15.27 16.04
C ALA A 42 -8.82 14.16 17.01
N SER A 43 -7.75 13.44 16.68
CA SER A 43 -6.91 12.82 17.68
C SER A 43 -5.49 12.67 17.14
N HIS A 44 -4.64 13.54 17.67
CA HIS A 44 -3.17 13.55 17.62
C HIS A 44 -2.49 14.23 16.42
N ARG A 45 -1.63 15.19 16.80
CA ARG A 45 -1.06 16.29 16.03
C ARG A 45 0.07 15.80 15.11
N THR A 46 -0.24 15.29 13.92
CA THR A 46 0.61 15.21 12.71
C THR A 46 -0.20 14.36 11.74
N CYS A 47 -0.82 14.86 10.67
CA CYS A 47 -0.18 15.53 9.56
C CYS A 47 -1.26 16.02 8.57
N SER A 48 -1.62 17.31 8.61
CA SER A 48 -2.59 17.89 7.66
C SER A 48 -2.19 17.63 6.20
N THR A 49 -0.89 17.64 5.92
CA THR A 49 -0.37 17.44 4.56
C THR A 49 -0.50 16.01 4.03
N LEU A 50 -0.50 14.97 4.87
CA LEU A 50 -0.80 13.60 4.40
C LEU A 50 -2.29 13.46 4.07
N GLN A 51 -3.15 14.06 4.88
CA GLN A 51 -4.60 14.10 4.63
C GLN A 51 -4.93 14.86 3.35
N GLU A 52 -4.25 15.99 3.09
CA GLU A 52 -4.39 16.73 1.83
C GLU A 52 -4.06 15.86 0.60
N LEU A 53 -3.00 15.03 0.67
CA LEU A 53 -2.63 14.14 -0.43
C LEU A 53 -3.64 13.00 -0.62
N VAL A 54 -4.19 12.44 0.46
CA VAL A 54 -5.27 11.44 0.38
C VAL A 54 -6.55 12.07 -0.15
N MET A 55 -6.87 13.31 0.24
CA MET A 55 -8.00 14.08 -0.31
C MET A 55 -7.84 14.31 -1.81
N LEU A 56 -6.66 14.71 -2.26
CA LEU A 56 -6.38 14.90 -3.69
C LEU A 56 -6.57 13.59 -4.48
N LEU A 57 -6.16 12.46 -3.90
CA LEU A 57 -6.41 11.15 -4.49
C LEU A 57 -7.91 10.84 -4.54
N GLU A 58 -8.60 10.75 -3.41
CA GLU A 58 -9.97 10.24 -3.42
C GLU A 58 -10.98 11.27 -3.94
N TRP A 59 -10.97 12.48 -3.38
CA TRP A 59 -11.99 13.49 -3.64
C TRP A 59 -11.73 14.24 -4.94
N TRP A 60 -10.53 14.81 -5.11
CA TRP A 60 -10.25 15.67 -6.27
C TRP A 60 -10.15 14.87 -7.57
N SER A 61 -9.46 13.72 -7.55
CA SER A 61 -9.36 12.87 -8.74
C SER A 61 -10.55 11.93 -8.94
N GLY A 62 -11.43 11.79 -7.95
CA GLY A 62 -12.55 10.83 -7.99
C GLY A 62 -12.11 9.36 -7.92
N THR A 63 -10.92 9.08 -7.40
CA THR A 63 -10.39 7.71 -7.30
C THR A 63 -11.08 6.94 -6.18
N GLU A 64 -11.73 5.84 -6.51
CA GLU A 64 -12.39 4.97 -5.54
C GLU A 64 -11.48 3.82 -5.09
N CYS A 65 -10.94 3.86 -3.87
CA CYS A 65 -10.14 2.75 -3.35
C CYS A 65 -11.04 1.66 -2.74
N THR A 66 -11.10 0.50 -3.37
CA THR A 66 -11.80 -0.68 -2.86
C THR A 66 -10.83 -1.66 -2.21
N ILE A 67 -11.13 -2.06 -0.98
CA ILE A 67 -10.37 -3.09 -0.25
C ILE A 67 -11.13 -4.41 -0.36
N PHE A 68 -10.43 -5.44 -0.81
CA PHE A 68 -10.89 -6.82 -0.82
C PHE A 68 -10.13 -7.60 0.25
N THR A 69 -10.83 -8.07 1.28
CA THR A 69 -10.22 -8.80 2.39
C THR A 69 -11.17 -9.82 2.99
N ASP A 70 -10.61 -10.84 3.64
CA ASP A 70 -11.35 -11.74 4.52
C ASP A 70 -11.91 -10.95 5.73
N PRO A 71 -13.21 -11.09 6.09
CA PRO A 71 -13.80 -10.41 7.24
C PRO A 71 -13.08 -10.66 8.56
N ARG A 72 -12.51 -11.86 8.75
CA ARG A 72 -11.80 -12.19 10.00
C ARG A 72 -10.49 -11.42 10.11
N ALA A 73 -9.80 -11.20 8.99
CA ALA A 73 -8.58 -10.40 8.93
C ALA A 73 -8.89 -8.91 9.15
N TYR A 74 -10.00 -8.41 8.60
CA TYR A 74 -10.43 -7.01 8.72
C TYR A 74 -10.52 -6.53 10.17
N LEU A 75 -11.00 -7.38 11.09
CA LEU A 75 -11.13 -7.05 12.52
C LEU A 75 -9.80 -6.74 13.23
N LYS A 76 -8.67 -7.13 12.63
CA LYS A 76 -7.33 -6.90 13.16
C LYS A 76 -6.65 -5.66 12.57
N TYR A 77 -7.12 -5.18 11.42
CA TYR A 77 -6.55 -4.00 10.78
C TYR A 77 -6.69 -2.77 11.69
N GLY A 78 -5.67 -1.92 11.73
CA GLY A 78 -5.65 -0.76 12.63
C GLY A 78 -5.19 -1.03 14.06
N LYS A 79 -5.22 -2.28 14.53
CA LYS A 79 -4.94 -2.62 15.95
C LYS A 79 -3.48 -2.98 16.24
N GLU A 80 -2.72 -3.28 15.20
CA GLU A 80 -1.32 -3.67 15.30
C GLU A 80 -0.50 -3.11 14.15
N ASN A 81 0.82 -3.17 14.31
CA ASN A 81 1.71 -2.70 13.28
C ASN A 81 1.78 -3.71 12.14
N ALA A 82 1.77 -3.20 10.91
CA ALA A 82 1.69 -4.00 9.71
C ALA A 82 2.80 -3.66 8.72
N ILE A 83 3.32 -4.67 8.03
CA ILE A 83 3.98 -4.45 6.74
C ILE A 83 2.93 -4.64 5.65
N VAL A 84 2.73 -3.61 4.82
CA VAL A 84 1.79 -3.63 3.69
C VAL A 84 2.59 -3.72 2.41
N VAL A 85 2.38 -4.80 1.66
CA VAL A 85 3.04 -5.02 0.38
C VAL A 85 2.14 -4.50 -0.74
N LEU A 86 2.67 -3.57 -1.53
CA LEU A 86 1.96 -2.94 -2.63
C LEU A 86 2.58 -3.36 -3.97
N ASN A 87 1.74 -3.60 -4.97
CA ASN A 87 2.20 -3.69 -6.36
C ASN A 87 2.63 -2.29 -6.83
N HIS A 88 3.64 -2.21 -7.71
CA HIS A 88 4.16 -0.91 -8.17
C HIS A 88 3.90 -0.70 -9.65
N LYS A 89 2.76 -0.11 -10.01
CA LYS A 89 2.40 0.22 -11.39
C LYS A 89 2.60 1.71 -11.69
N PHE A 90 2.15 2.60 -10.82
CA PHE A 90 2.16 4.05 -11.01
C PHE A 90 3.06 4.77 -9.99
N GLU A 91 3.32 6.06 -10.23
CA GLU A 91 4.15 6.84 -9.30
C GLU A 91 3.48 7.08 -7.95
N ILE A 92 2.15 7.11 -7.95
CA ILE A 92 1.31 7.46 -6.81
C ILE A 92 0.72 6.25 -6.08
N ASP A 93 1.19 5.02 -6.35
CA ASP A 93 0.63 3.81 -5.71
C ASP A 93 0.70 3.85 -4.17
N PHE A 94 1.68 4.58 -3.62
CA PHE A 94 1.81 4.78 -2.18
C PHE A 94 0.61 5.56 -1.58
N LEU A 95 -0.04 6.43 -2.36
CA LEU A 95 -1.23 7.15 -1.92
C LEU A 95 -2.40 6.19 -1.69
N CYS A 96 -2.50 5.09 -2.43
CA CYS A 96 -3.50 4.05 -2.17
C CYS A 96 -3.23 3.34 -0.83
N GLY A 97 -1.97 3.10 -0.49
CA GLY A 97 -1.61 2.60 0.83
C GLY A 97 -1.90 3.60 1.96
N TRP A 98 -1.83 4.91 1.69
CA TRP A 98 -2.25 5.94 2.65
C TRP A 98 -3.77 6.07 2.77
N SER A 99 -4.53 5.96 1.69
CA SER A 99 -6.00 5.82 1.73
C SER A 99 -6.39 4.61 2.60
N LEU A 100 -5.70 3.48 2.44
CA LEU A 100 -5.86 2.32 3.32
C LEU A 100 -5.58 2.67 4.78
N SER A 101 -4.44 3.32 5.08
CA SER A 101 -4.10 3.74 6.44
C SER A 101 -5.13 4.69 7.05
N GLU A 102 -5.67 5.64 6.27
CA GLU A 102 -6.69 6.60 6.71
C GLU A 102 -7.98 5.90 7.14
N ARG A 103 -8.42 4.87 6.39
CA ARG A 103 -9.60 4.06 6.73
C ARG A 103 -9.51 3.36 8.09
N PHE A 104 -8.30 3.17 8.60
CA PHE A 104 -8.04 2.59 9.92
C PHE A 104 -7.51 3.59 10.94
N GLY A 105 -7.52 4.90 10.63
CA GLY A 105 -7.03 5.95 11.52
C GLY A 105 -5.52 5.89 11.77
N LEU A 106 -4.76 5.29 10.86
CA LEU A 106 -3.30 5.09 10.97
C LEU A 106 -2.49 5.99 10.04
N LEU A 107 -3.09 7.00 9.40
CA LEU A 107 -2.40 7.81 8.39
C LEU A 107 -1.18 8.55 8.96
N GLY A 108 -1.31 9.17 10.14
CA GLY A 108 -0.18 9.87 10.80
C GLY A 108 0.99 8.94 11.15
N GLY A 109 0.68 7.68 11.49
CA GLY A 109 1.68 6.64 11.76
C GLY A 109 2.27 6.02 10.50
N SER A 110 1.58 6.05 9.36
CA SER A 110 1.97 5.31 8.15
C SER A 110 3.36 5.71 7.66
N LYS A 111 4.20 4.72 7.36
CA LYS A 111 5.59 4.89 6.89
C LYS A 111 5.76 4.25 5.53
N VAL A 112 6.66 4.77 4.70
CA VAL A 112 6.92 4.27 3.34
C VAL A 112 8.41 4.08 3.13
N LEU A 113 8.80 3.02 2.42
CA LEU A 113 10.14 2.90 1.86
C LEU A 113 10.25 3.74 0.58
N ALA A 114 10.79 4.94 0.70
CA ALA A 114 10.91 5.93 -0.35
C ALA A 114 12.31 5.97 -0.99
N LYS A 115 12.38 6.52 -2.20
CA LYS A 115 13.65 6.87 -2.85
C LYS A 115 14.30 8.04 -2.11
N LYS A 116 15.60 7.98 -1.84
CA LYS A 116 16.35 9.05 -1.17
C LYS A 116 16.25 10.38 -1.91
N GLU A 117 16.14 10.35 -3.22
CA GLU A 117 15.95 11.54 -4.05
C GLU A 117 14.70 12.34 -3.66
N LEU A 118 13.64 11.68 -3.16
CA LEU A 118 12.41 12.34 -2.73
C LEU A 118 12.60 13.17 -1.46
N ALA A 119 13.60 12.88 -0.62
CA ALA A 119 13.91 13.67 0.58
C ALA A 119 14.35 15.10 0.22
N TYR A 120 14.86 15.32 -0.99
CA TYR A 120 15.32 16.64 -1.44
C TYR A 120 14.22 17.49 -2.06
N VAL A 121 13.02 16.94 -2.28
CA VAL A 121 11.88 17.71 -2.78
C VAL A 121 11.43 18.69 -1.67
N PRO A 122 11.41 20.00 -1.92
CA PRO A 122 10.97 20.97 -0.90
C PRO A 122 9.57 20.65 -0.39
N ILE A 123 9.31 20.97 0.87
CA ILE A 123 8.03 20.74 1.57
C ILE A 123 7.71 19.25 1.75
N ILE A 124 7.48 18.51 0.67
CA ILE A 124 7.09 17.09 0.70
C ILE A 124 8.23 16.22 1.25
N GLY A 125 9.43 16.35 0.72
CA GLY A 125 10.59 15.58 1.16
C GLY A 125 10.97 15.86 2.61
N TRP A 126 10.87 17.13 3.03
CA TRP A 126 11.12 17.54 4.41
C TRP A 126 10.05 17.00 5.35
N MET A 127 8.78 17.06 4.96
CA MET A 127 7.68 16.45 5.71
C MET A 127 7.89 14.95 5.86
N TRP A 128 8.30 14.26 4.80
CA TRP A 128 8.59 12.81 4.85
C TRP A 128 9.77 12.51 5.78
N TYR A 129 10.77 13.37 5.81
CA TYR A 129 11.88 13.27 6.76
C TYR A 129 11.40 13.44 8.21
N PHE A 130 10.59 14.46 8.51
CA PHE A 130 10.07 14.70 9.86
C PHE A 130 9.03 13.67 10.33
N THR A 131 8.36 13.00 9.39
CA THR A 131 7.43 11.89 9.68
C THR A 131 8.13 10.54 9.75
N GLU A 132 9.47 10.51 9.78
CA GLU A 132 10.29 9.29 9.91
C GLU A 132 10.06 8.26 8.79
N MET A 133 9.79 8.73 7.56
CA MET A 133 9.77 7.87 6.37
C MET A 133 11.16 7.27 6.14
N VAL A 134 11.21 6.04 5.60
CA VAL A 134 12.47 5.33 5.40
C VAL A 134 12.97 5.57 3.98
N PHE A 135 14.14 6.18 3.84
CA PHE A 135 14.74 6.48 2.53
C PHE A 135 15.81 5.45 2.13
N CYS A 136 15.81 5.05 0.86
CA CYS A 136 16.83 4.18 0.25
C CYS A 136 17.49 4.82 -0.97
N SER A 137 18.81 4.65 -1.13
CA SER A 137 19.59 5.15 -2.27
C SER A 137 19.65 4.18 -3.45
N ARG A 138 18.97 3.03 -3.36
CA ARG A 138 18.99 1.92 -4.32
C ARG A 138 20.37 1.28 -4.50
N LYS A 139 21.27 1.50 -3.55
CA LYS A 139 22.61 0.89 -3.49
C LYS A 139 22.65 -0.02 -2.27
N TRP A 140 22.55 -1.33 -2.52
CA TRP A 140 22.42 -2.35 -1.48
C TRP A 140 23.47 -2.22 -0.35
N GLU A 141 24.73 -1.95 -0.68
CA GLU A 141 25.81 -1.88 0.30
C GLU A 141 25.61 -0.74 1.31
N GLN A 142 25.05 0.38 0.86
CA GLN A 142 24.68 1.51 1.70
C GLN A 142 23.36 1.23 2.43
N ASP A 143 22.34 0.85 1.65
CA ASP A 143 20.97 0.69 2.12
C ASP A 143 20.84 -0.38 3.21
N ARG A 144 21.63 -1.45 3.16
CA ARG A 144 21.59 -2.53 4.16
C ARG A 144 21.78 -2.00 5.59
N LYS A 145 22.63 -0.98 5.77
CA LYS A 145 22.89 -0.40 7.09
C LYS A 145 21.90 0.72 7.39
N THR A 146 21.70 1.66 6.46
CA THR A 146 20.85 2.84 6.70
C THR A 146 19.38 2.46 6.85
N VAL A 147 18.84 1.64 5.95
CA VAL A 147 17.45 1.18 6.02
C VAL A 147 17.23 0.32 7.27
N ALA A 148 18.19 -0.55 7.62
CA ALA A 148 18.07 -1.36 8.84
C ALA A 148 18.03 -0.50 10.10
N ALA A 149 18.87 0.54 10.20
CA ALA A 149 18.86 1.48 11.32
C ALA A 149 17.52 2.24 11.40
N SER A 150 17.05 2.82 10.28
CA SER A 150 15.74 3.49 10.25
C SER A 150 14.59 2.57 10.66
N LEU A 151 14.58 1.32 10.19
CA LEU A 151 13.57 0.34 10.57
C LEU A 151 13.67 -0.08 12.05
N GLN A 152 14.86 -0.07 12.64
CA GLN A 152 15.03 -0.34 14.07
C GLN A 152 14.44 0.78 14.92
N HIS A 153 14.62 2.04 14.52
CA HIS A 153 13.98 3.19 15.18
C HIS A 153 12.45 3.07 15.18
N LEU A 154 11.86 2.55 14.09
CA LEU A 154 10.41 2.36 14.01
C LEU A 154 9.88 1.26 14.96
N ARG A 155 10.71 0.37 15.51
CA ARG A 155 10.25 -0.67 16.46
C ARG A 155 9.61 -0.07 17.71
N ASP A 156 10.21 1.01 18.20
CA ASP A 156 9.82 1.67 19.43
C ASP A 156 8.91 2.88 19.16
N TYR A 157 8.35 2.96 17.94
CA TYR A 157 7.41 4.01 17.59
C TYR A 157 6.14 3.91 18.47
N PRO A 158 5.71 5.00 19.13
CA PRO A 158 4.69 4.94 20.17
C PRO A 158 3.29 4.61 19.63
N GLU A 159 3.03 4.91 18.37
CA GLU A 159 1.74 4.72 17.72
C GLU A 159 1.74 3.49 16.80
N LYS A 160 0.54 3.01 16.46
CA LYS A 160 0.40 1.95 15.47
C LYS A 160 0.66 2.49 14.07
N TYR A 161 1.32 1.69 13.23
CA TYR A 161 1.63 2.12 11.87
C TYR A 161 1.59 1.01 10.84
N PHE A 162 1.32 1.42 9.60
CA PHE A 162 1.50 0.62 8.40
C PHE A 162 2.79 1.01 7.70
N PHE A 163 3.67 0.05 7.48
CA PHE A 163 4.90 0.20 6.69
C PHE A 163 4.65 -0.26 5.26
N LEU A 164 4.55 0.69 4.33
CA LEU A 164 4.28 0.45 2.92
C LEU A 164 5.58 0.13 2.17
N ILE A 165 5.60 -1.01 1.47
CA ILE A 165 6.75 -1.45 0.67
C ILE A 165 6.32 -1.99 -0.70
N HIS A 166 7.06 -1.56 -1.72
CA HIS A 166 6.92 -2.04 -3.09
C HIS A 166 7.99 -3.09 -3.38
N CYS A 167 7.68 -4.37 -3.18
CA CYS A 167 8.66 -5.45 -3.28
C CYS A 167 9.21 -5.67 -4.71
N GLU A 168 8.52 -5.19 -5.74
CA GLU A 168 9.02 -5.20 -7.13
C GLU A 168 10.25 -4.29 -7.30
N GLY A 169 10.37 -3.25 -6.47
CA GLY A 169 11.48 -2.28 -6.47
C GLY A 169 11.55 -1.37 -7.70
N THR A 170 10.62 -1.51 -8.65
CA THR A 170 10.51 -0.69 -9.85
C THR A 170 9.10 -0.74 -10.40
N ARG A 171 8.70 0.27 -11.17
CA ARG A 171 7.40 0.29 -11.82
C ARG A 171 7.25 -0.84 -12.83
N PHE A 172 6.07 -1.43 -12.86
CA PHE A 172 5.60 -2.35 -13.88
C PHE A 172 5.59 -1.67 -15.25
N THR A 173 6.15 -2.35 -16.24
CA THR A 173 6.10 -1.99 -17.66
C THR A 173 6.15 -3.29 -18.44
N GLU A 174 5.45 -3.40 -19.57
CA GLU A 174 5.38 -4.64 -20.36
C GLU A 174 6.76 -5.24 -20.64
N LYS A 175 7.70 -4.42 -21.11
CA LYS A 175 9.11 -4.83 -21.34
C LYS A 175 9.79 -5.44 -20.11
N LYS A 176 9.58 -4.88 -18.92
CA LYS A 176 10.15 -5.44 -17.68
C LYS A 176 9.42 -6.70 -17.24
N HIS A 177 8.12 -6.79 -17.51
CA HIS A 177 7.33 -7.97 -17.24
C HIS A 177 7.80 -9.15 -18.09
N GLU A 178 8.04 -8.94 -19.38
CA GLU A 178 8.63 -9.95 -20.27
C GLU A 178 9.98 -10.46 -19.76
N ILE A 179 10.89 -9.55 -19.39
CA ILE A 179 12.19 -9.90 -18.78
C ILE A 179 11.97 -10.68 -17.48
N SER A 180 11.06 -10.21 -16.63
CA SER A 180 10.71 -10.88 -15.38
C SER A 180 10.18 -12.30 -15.63
N MET A 181 9.40 -12.51 -16.70
CA MET A 181 8.87 -13.81 -17.08
C MET A 181 9.95 -14.74 -17.64
N GLN A 182 10.93 -14.21 -18.39
CA GLN A 182 12.09 -14.99 -18.82
C GLN A 182 12.90 -15.48 -17.61
N VAL A 183 13.15 -14.61 -16.63
CA VAL A 183 13.83 -14.97 -15.38
C VAL A 183 13.02 -15.99 -14.57
N ALA A 184 11.68 -15.84 -14.52
CA ALA A 184 10.80 -16.79 -13.84
C ALA A 184 10.93 -18.19 -14.46
N ARG A 185 10.84 -18.29 -15.80
CA ARG A 185 11.00 -19.55 -16.53
C ARG A 185 12.36 -20.20 -16.29
N ALA A 186 13.43 -19.41 -16.39
CA ALA A 186 14.80 -19.90 -16.18
C ALA A 186 15.04 -20.44 -14.76
N LYS A 187 14.32 -19.91 -13.77
CA LYS A 187 14.40 -20.33 -12.36
C LYS A 187 13.34 -21.33 -11.94
N GLY A 188 12.47 -21.77 -12.84
CA GLY A 188 11.33 -22.64 -12.52
C GLY A 188 10.31 -22.00 -11.57
N LEU A 189 10.22 -20.67 -11.54
CA LEU A 189 9.28 -19.94 -10.70
C LEU A 189 7.91 -19.79 -11.38
N PRO A 190 6.82 -19.68 -10.62
CA PRO A 190 5.48 -19.41 -11.15
C PRO A 190 5.44 -18.14 -12.01
N ARG A 191 4.62 -18.18 -13.06
CA ARG A 191 4.38 -17.01 -13.93
C ARG A 191 3.43 -16.05 -13.23
N LEU A 192 3.86 -14.81 -13.04
CA LEU A 192 3.05 -13.74 -12.47
C LEU A 192 2.40 -12.94 -13.59
N LYS A 193 1.07 -12.73 -13.56
CA LYS A 193 0.34 -12.02 -14.63
C LYS A 193 0.42 -10.49 -14.51
N HIS A 194 0.28 -9.95 -13.30
CA HIS A 194 0.17 -8.51 -13.04
C HIS A 194 1.30 -7.93 -12.18
N HIS A 195 2.35 -8.72 -11.92
CA HIS A 195 3.44 -8.36 -11.01
C HIS A 195 4.78 -8.70 -11.63
N LEU A 196 5.80 -7.91 -11.32
CA LEU A 196 7.18 -8.30 -11.51
C LEU A 196 7.61 -9.26 -10.38
N LEU A 197 8.67 -10.05 -10.64
CA LEU A 197 9.29 -10.86 -9.62
C LEU A 197 9.83 -9.95 -8.49
N PRO A 198 9.50 -10.24 -7.21
CA PRO A 198 9.90 -9.40 -6.10
C PRO A 198 11.42 -9.46 -5.88
N ARG A 199 11.98 -8.30 -5.50
CA ARG A 199 13.34 -8.18 -5.00
C ARG A 199 13.36 -8.52 -3.51
N THR A 200 13.89 -9.69 -3.18
CA THR A 200 13.82 -10.27 -1.83
C THR A 200 14.65 -9.53 -0.78
N LYS A 201 15.77 -8.91 -1.17
CA LYS A 201 16.74 -8.31 -0.22
C LYS A 201 16.13 -7.22 0.67
N GLY A 202 15.42 -6.26 0.08
CA GLY A 202 14.80 -5.16 0.81
C GLY A 202 13.71 -5.67 1.76
N PHE A 203 12.80 -6.49 1.23
CA PHE A 203 11.75 -7.13 2.01
C PHE A 203 12.30 -7.97 3.17
N ALA A 204 13.35 -8.75 2.94
CA ALA A 204 13.97 -9.57 3.98
C ALA A 204 14.58 -8.72 5.11
N ILE A 205 15.21 -7.59 4.80
CA ILE A 205 15.66 -6.65 5.83
C ILE A 205 14.46 -6.07 6.57
N THR A 206 13.41 -5.63 5.87
CA THR A 206 12.21 -5.09 6.50
C THR A 206 11.61 -6.08 7.49
N VAL A 207 11.36 -7.32 7.09
CA VAL A 207 10.79 -8.36 7.97
C VAL A 207 11.73 -8.69 9.13
N ARG A 208 13.04 -8.77 8.90
CA ARG A 208 14.02 -9.06 9.96
C ARG A 208 14.13 -7.91 10.96
N SER A 209 14.11 -6.67 10.46
CA SER A 209 14.17 -5.48 11.28
C SER A 209 12.84 -5.19 11.96
N LEU A 210 11.70 -5.62 11.44
CA LEU A 210 10.39 -5.47 12.08
C LEU A 210 9.88 -6.83 12.58
N ARG A 211 10.77 -7.69 13.08
CA ARG A 211 10.39 -9.00 13.62
C ARG A 211 9.44 -8.78 14.81
N ASN A 212 8.28 -9.46 14.81
CA ASN A 212 7.08 -9.28 15.67
C ASN A 212 5.97 -8.40 15.08
N PHE A 213 6.13 -7.91 13.85
CA PHE A 213 5.09 -7.23 13.12
C PHE A 213 4.32 -8.24 12.27
N GLN A 214 3.00 -8.09 12.22
CA GLN A 214 2.19 -8.96 11.37
C GLN A 214 2.36 -8.52 9.92
N LEU A 215 2.57 -9.49 9.03
CA LEU A 215 2.53 -9.24 7.60
C LEU A 215 1.08 -9.20 7.17
N TYR A 216 0.63 -8.04 6.68
CA TYR A 216 -0.71 -7.88 6.16
C TYR A 216 -0.68 -7.82 4.63
N MET A 217 -1.62 -8.60 4.09
CA MET A 217 -2.18 -8.66 2.75
C MET A 217 -1.57 -7.75 1.68
N THR A 218 -1.23 -8.38 0.55
CA THR A 218 -0.92 -7.69 -0.70
C THR A 218 -2.14 -6.90 -1.17
N VAL A 219 -2.01 -5.59 -1.35
CA VAL A 219 -3.02 -4.82 -2.08
C VAL A 219 -2.80 -5.12 -3.55
N HIS A 220 -3.69 -5.92 -4.14
CA HIS A 220 -3.65 -6.27 -5.55
C HIS A 220 -4.59 -5.37 -6.36
N SER A 221 -4.04 -4.78 -7.44
CA SER A 221 -4.76 -4.12 -8.53
C SER A 221 -5.44 -2.77 -8.19
N ILE A 222 -4.66 -1.69 -8.30
CA ILE A 222 -5.15 -0.33 -8.62
C ILE A 222 -5.59 -0.23 -10.11
N SER A 223 -5.42 -1.29 -10.90
CA SER A 223 -5.57 -1.22 -12.36
C SER A 223 -6.99 -1.11 -12.91
N GLU A 224 -8.04 -1.41 -12.15
CA GLU A 224 -9.41 -1.15 -12.59
C GLU A 224 -9.95 0.22 -12.19
N ILE A 225 -9.30 0.89 -11.23
CA ILE A 225 -9.77 2.16 -10.65
C ILE A 225 -9.16 3.38 -11.37
N MET A 226 -7.95 3.28 -11.93
CA MET A 226 -7.38 4.35 -12.78
C MET A 226 -7.91 4.34 -14.23
N LYS A 227 -9.23 4.19 -14.41
CA LYS A 227 -9.90 4.57 -15.68
C LYS A 227 -10.03 6.09 -15.84
N ILE A 228 -9.43 6.88 -14.96
CA ILE A 228 -9.40 8.34 -15.01
C ILE A 228 -8.11 8.81 -15.66
N GLN A 229 -7.93 8.48 -16.96
CA GLN A 229 -7.04 9.21 -17.88
C GLN A 229 -7.14 8.73 -19.34
N HIS A 230 -8.33 8.34 -19.80
CA HIS A 230 -8.65 8.34 -21.23
C HIS A 230 -9.81 9.28 -21.58
N CYS A 231 -10.19 10.17 -20.64
CA CYS A 231 -11.25 11.16 -20.81
C CYS A 231 -10.72 12.60 -20.93
N TRP A 232 -9.53 12.77 -21.51
CA TRP A 232 -8.93 14.08 -21.86
C TRP A 232 -8.58 14.19 -23.36
N GLU A 233 -9.30 13.45 -24.20
CA GLU A 233 -9.40 13.71 -25.64
C GLU A 233 -10.87 13.70 -26.03
N SER A 234 -11.52 14.86 -25.91
CA SER A 234 -12.75 15.27 -26.59
C SER A 234 -12.79 16.79 -26.64
#